data_AF-A0AAT9LE42-F1
#
_entry.id   AF-A0AAT9LE42-F1
#
_cell.length_a   1.000
_cell.length_b   1.000
_cell.length_c   1.000
_cell.angle_alpha   90.00
_cell.angle_beta   90.00
_cell.angle_gamma   90.00
#
_symmetry.space_group_name_H-M   'P 1'
#
loop_
_entity.id
_entity.type
_entity.pdbx_description
1 polymer ?
#
loop_
_entity_poly.entity_id
_entity_poly.type
_entity_poly.pdbx_seq_one_letter_code
_entity_poly.pdbx_strand_id
1 'polypeptide(L)'
;MSHWWSQSTLSSHRLRCKKSLGFWGKKATLAFLIVTALISSFLPSLARAQTLFSDIEGHWAEHDIVQMARMGVVNGYEDGTFRPDSPVSREEAIKMVFSLYPEAKKLAKELSVFQPDYPDVRNTWARDFLECALGIVPGYTDFTFRPKEPMSRLDAVILILKAKFLAEGKTGSFEYGPFVWLPQPDKQWVEKVRTSPEARAIGSGDDQVDEVNLYIPMAFLMQSNIIRGYGTTLGWQDPVTRAQMCILLRRIAEYQIPAYGSFVSFCLHDGTTVHPVNLDKEEAEKALERAGTYYRTAYPDEYQRARVIYDSVALNFQYDYASLKNMRDQTPIQVMARGAGVCQGIADLYTLLAQKAGLKAETVTGWAKNPTISGGHAWVRLTLSNRTVYCDPTWGMSGQIFFDNLEDYRSKGAYDWKEGPVTGGKPPESKIPCFRASFNFNLGHETFRSPVSNPSGSPRLPLLPALMKRVSRQEDP
;
A
#
# COMPACT_ATOMS: atom_id res chain seq x y z
N MET A 1 109.81 16.86 62.61
CA MET A 1 108.93 16.65 63.78
C MET A 1 107.52 16.37 63.25
N SER A 2 107.26 15.20 62.66
CA SER A 2 106.84 13.94 63.30
C SER A 2 105.46 14.00 63.97
N HIS A 3 104.43 13.57 63.24
CA HIS A 3 103.29 12.76 63.73
C HIS A 3 102.65 12.11 62.49
N TRP A 4 103.16 10.97 62.04
CA TRP A 4 102.73 9.59 62.36
C TRP A 4 101.26 9.28 62.02
N TRP A 5 101.13 8.50 60.95
CA TRP A 5 99.98 7.68 60.58
C TRP A 5 99.91 6.41 61.44
N SER A 6 98.70 5.89 61.66
CA SER A 6 98.46 4.47 61.93
C SER A 6 97.05 4.08 61.50
N GLN A 7 96.97 3.22 60.49
CA GLN A 7 95.82 2.34 60.21
C GLN A 7 95.72 1.30 61.36
N SER A 8 94.66 0.54 61.67
CA SER A 8 93.60 -0.10 60.89
C SER A 8 92.60 -0.75 61.87
N THR A 9 91.30 -0.82 61.55
CA THR A 9 90.43 -2.02 61.78
C THR A 9 89.13 -1.91 60.98
N LEU A 10 88.75 -3.02 60.35
CA LEU A 10 87.51 -3.26 59.59
C LEU A 10 86.27 -3.35 60.50
N SER A 11 85.09 -2.90 60.03
CA SER A 11 83.94 -3.79 59.73
C SER A 11 82.66 -3.03 59.35
N SER A 12 82.16 -3.34 58.15
CA SER A 12 80.74 -3.44 57.74
C SER A 12 79.69 -2.41 58.20
N HIS A 13 79.27 -1.53 57.28
CA HIS A 13 77.87 -1.11 57.17
C HIS A 13 77.41 -1.16 55.71
N ARG A 14 76.55 -2.14 55.42
CA ARG A 14 75.80 -2.25 54.16
C ARG A 14 74.62 -1.27 54.18
N LEU A 15 74.46 -0.56 53.06
CA LEU A 15 73.24 -0.33 52.27
C LEU A 15 72.02 0.20 53.05
N ARG A 16 71.32 1.27 52.67
CA ARG A 16 70.73 1.59 51.34
C ARG A 16 69.88 2.86 51.58
N CYS A 17 70.06 3.94 50.82
CA CYS A 17 68.95 4.84 50.39
C CYS A 17 69.48 6.07 49.65
N LYS A 18 69.85 5.92 48.38
CA LYS A 18 69.85 7.03 47.41
C LYS A 18 69.55 6.47 46.03
N LYS A 19 68.27 6.50 45.65
CA LYS A 19 67.76 6.44 44.26
C LYS A 19 66.22 6.47 44.30
N SER A 20 65.61 7.65 44.42
CA SER A 20 64.17 7.78 44.12
C SER A 20 63.73 9.13 43.54
N LEU A 21 64.57 10.18 43.55
CA LEU A 21 64.14 11.51 43.08
C LEU A 21 64.16 11.75 41.57
N GLY A 22 64.57 10.79 40.74
CA GLY A 22 64.62 10.96 39.27
C GLY A 22 63.46 10.33 38.49
N PHE A 23 62.60 9.53 39.15
CA PHE A 23 61.63 8.67 38.47
C PHE A 23 60.20 9.20 38.52
N TRP A 24 59.89 10.10 39.46
CA TRP A 24 58.56 10.68 39.62
C TRP A 24 58.28 11.84 38.65
N GLY A 25 59.28 12.65 38.31
CA GLY A 25 59.11 13.80 37.41
C GLY A 25 58.78 13.44 35.96
N LYS A 26 59.34 12.33 35.43
CA LYS A 26 59.09 11.86 34.05
C LYS A 26 57.80 11.04 33.91
N LYS A 27 57.39 10.35 34.98
CA LYS A 27 56.12 9.60 35.00
C LYS A 27 54.91 10.51 35.22
N ALA A 28 55.05 11.57 36.01
CA ALA A 28 54.00 12.55 36.21
C ALA A 28 53.75 13.40 34.95
N THR A 29 54.79 13.76 34.19
CA THR A 29 54.65 14.48 32.90
C THR A 29 54.07 13.58 31.81
N LEU A 30 54.46 12.30 31.74
CA LEU A 30 53.87 11.35 30.80
C LEU A 30 52.40 11.04 31.15
N ALA A 31 52.06 10.90 32.43
CA ALA A 31 50.67 10.73 32.87
C ALA A 31 49.81 11.97 32.58
N PHE A 32 50.34 13.18 32.74
CA PHE A 32 49.63 14.43 32.42
C PHE A 32 49.43 14.62 30.90
N LEU A 33 50.40 14.24 30.07
CA LEU A 33 50.27 14.24 28.61
C LEU A 33 49.30 13.15 28.10
N ILE A 34 49.26 11.99 28.74
CA ILE A 34 48.28 10.93 28.43
C ILE A 34 46.88 11.36 28.86
N VAL A 35 46.71 11.99 30.03
CA VAL A 35 45.40 12.48 30.50
C VAL A 35 44.89 13.64 29.64
N THR A 36 45.75 14.57 29.20
CA THR A 36 45.35 15.66 28.28
C THR A 36 45.09 15.17 26.85
N ALA A 37 45.86 14.19 26.35
CA ALA A 37 45.57 13.53 25.08
C ALA A 37 44.26 12.72 25.14
N LEU A 38 43.95 12.06 26.26
CA LEU A 38 42.68 11.34 26.45
C LEU A 38 41.49 12.30 26.59
N ILE A 39 41.63 13.43 27.31
CA ILE A 39 40.56 14.45 27.40
C ILE A 39 40.34 15.16 26.05
N SER A 40 41.39 15.41 25.27
CA SER A 40 41.28 15.94 23.90
C SER A 40 40.73 14.94 22.90
N SER A 41 40.89 13.63 23.14
CA SER A 41 40.32 12.55 22.32
C SER A 41 38.87 12.23 22.70
N PHE A 42 38.38 12.74 23.83
CA PHE A 42 36.98 12.67 24.28
C PHE A 42 36.19 13.96 24.02
N LEU A 43 36.77 14.95 23.34
CA LEU A 43 36.06 16.10 22.76
C LEU A 43 36.24 16.15 21.24
N PRO A 44 35.72 15.13 20.55
CA PRO A 44 34.83 15.42 19.43
C PRO A 44 33.64 14.47 19.42
N SER A 45 32.62 14.71 20.26
CA SER A 45 31.35 13.96 20.14
C SER A 45 30.09 14.70 20.54
N LEU A 46 30.16 15.82 21.27
CA LEU A 46 28.97 16.65 21.53
C LEU A 46 28.65 17.59 20.35
N ALA A 47 29.66 18.05 19.61
CA ALA A 47 29.49 18.95 18.46
C ALA A 47 29.29 18.23 17.10
N ARG A 48 29.46 16.91 17.02
CA ARG A 48 29.16 16.11 15.80
C ARG A 48 27.79 15.43 15.84
N ALA A 49 27.07 15.57 16.95
CA ALA A 49 25.73 15.03 17.14
C ALA A 49 24.62 15.95 16.54
N GLN A 50 24.96 17.20 16.20
CA GLN A 50 24.21 18.11 15.34
C GLN A 50 24.87 18.10 13.96
N THR A 51 24.25 17.80 12.83
CA THR A 51 22.85 17.54 12.46
C THR A 51 22.90 16.52 11.31
N LEU A 52 22.04 15.49 11.32
CA LEU A 52 21.96 14.52 10.22
C LEU A 52 21.63 15.21 8.88
N PHE A 53 20.88 16.30 8.95
CA PHE A 53 20.47 17.13 7.83
C PHE A 53 20.62 18.62 8.20
N SER A 54 21.08 19.45 7.28
CA SER A 54 21.40 20.85 7.58
C SER A 54 20.18 21.76 7.78
N ASP A 55 18.98 21.30 7.42
CA ASP A 55 17.74 22.09 7.33
C ASP A 55 16.65 21.65 8.31
N ILE A 56 17.00 20.84 9.33
CA ILE A 56 16.04 20.37 10.34
C ILE A 56 16.24 21.00 11.72
N GLU A 57 17.30 21.77 11.94
CA GLU A 57 17.57 22.37 13.25
C GLU A 57 16.45 23.33 13.65
N GLY A 58 15.83 23.09 14.81
CA GLY A 58 14.70 23.89 15.30
C GLY A 58 13.39 23.61 14.56
N HIS A 59 13.36 22.67 13.61
CA HIS A 59 12.14 22.24 12.95
C HIS A 59 11.30 21.39 13.91
N TRP A 60 9.98 21.60 13.95
CA TRP A 60 9.07 20.95 14.90
C TRP A 60 9.01 19.41 14.76
N ALA A 61 9.45 18.86 13.63
CA ALA A 61 9.56 17.42 13.36
C ALA A 61 10.99 16.88 13.46
N GLU A 62 11.97 17.68 13.90
CA GLU A 62 13.39 17.30 13.95
C GLU A 62 13.61 15.95 14.63
N HIS A 63 13.00 15.75 15.80
CA HIS A 63 13.10 14.51 16.56
C HIS A 63 12.62 13.29 15.74
N ASP A 64 11.43 13.38 15.14
CA ASP A 64 10.84 12.29 14.35
C ASP A 64 11.68 11.97 13.10
N ILE A 65 12.19 13.01 12.42
CA ILE A 65 13.06 12.87 11.25
C ILE A 65 14.36 12.15 11.64
N VAL A 66 15.01 12.59 12.71
CA VAL A 66 16.25 11.97 13.22
C VAL A 66 16.01 10.52 13.60
N GLN A 67 14.89 10.19 14.25
CA GLN A 67 14.55 8.82 14.61
C GLN A 67 14.37 7.93 13.37
N MET A 68 13.58 8.38 12.39
CA MET A 68 13.38 7.64 11.14
C MET A 68 14.69 7.47 10.37
N ALA A 69 15.57 8.47 10.38
CA ALA A 69 16.88 8.39 9.72
C ALA A 69 17.80 7.37 10.40
N ARG A 70 17.83 7.35 11.74
CA ARG A 70 18.58 6.35 12.53
C ARG A 70 18.10 4.92 12.30
N MET A 71 16.82 4.75 12.00
CA MET A 71 16.23 3.46 11.63
C MET A 71 16.46 3.07 10.16
N GLY A 72 17.07 3.95 9.35
CA GLY A 72 17.29 3.73 7.92
C GLY A 72 16.01 3.84 7.08
N VAL A 73 14.92 4.38 7.63
CA VAL A 73 13.62 4.54 6.97
C VAL A 73 13.65 5.72 5.99
N VAL A 74 14.38 6.78 6.33
CA VAL A 74 14.52 7.98 5.51
C VAL A 74 15.98 8.33 5.29
N ASN A 75 16.24 8.97 4.16
CA ASN A 75 17.53 9.58 3.84
C ASN A 75 17.29 11.04 3.42
N GLY A 76 18.34 11.84 3.54
CA GLY A 76 18.40 13.18 2.97
C GLY A 76 18.78 13.14 1.49
N TYR A 77 18.86 14.32 0.90
CA TYR A 77 19.34 14.55 -0.46
C TYR A 77 20.87 14.65 -0.47
N GLU A 78 21.46 14.57 -1.67
CA GLU A 78 22.92 14.64 -1.86
C GLU A 78 23.53 15.97 -1.38
N ASP A 79 22.72 17.02 -1.31
CA ASP A 79 23.09 18.35 -0.81
C ASP A 79 23.13 18.44 0.73
N GLY A 80 22.84 17.35 1.44
CA GLY A 80 22.81 17.30 2.91
C GLY A 80 21.52 17.79 3.55
N THR A 81 20.48 18.12 2.75
CA THR A 81 19.16 18.54 3.25
C THR A 81 18.18 17.38 3.38
N PHE A 82 17.14 17.54 4.19
CA PHE A 82 16.00 16.62 4.29
C PHE A 82 14.75 17.13 3.56
N ARG A 83 14.61 18.45 3.45
CA ARG A 83 13.46 19.18 2.89
C ARG A 83 12.16 18.86 3.63
N PRO A 84 12.07 19.14 4.95
CA PRO A 84 10.98 18.67 5.80
C PRO A 84 9.58 19.13 5.35
N ASP A 85 9.48 20.35 4.81
CA ASP A 85 8.21 20.95 4.37
C ASP A 85 7.84 20.63 2.92
N SER A 86 8.72 19.93 2.18
CA SER A 86 8.37 19.49 0.83
C SER A 86 7.33 18.37 0.88
N PRO A 87 6.34 18.35 -0.03
CA PRO A 87 5.46 17.21 -0.20
C PRO A 87 6.26 15.94 -0.48
N VAL A 88 5.87 14.83 0.14
CA VAL A 88 6.45 13.51 -0.17
C VAL A 88 5.75 12.95 -1.41
N SER A 89 6.52 12.42 -2.36
CA SER A 89 5.93 11.75 -3.51
C SER A 89 5.36 10.38 -3.13
N ARG A 90 4.46 9.83 -3.97
CA ARG A 90 3.90 8.49 -3.76
C ARG A 90 4.98 7.41 -3.66
N GLU A 91 5.99 7.48 -4.53
CA GLU A 91 7.11 6.54 -4.53
C GLU A 91 8.02 6.65 -3.30
N GLU A 92 8.26 7.88 -2.83
CA GLU A 92 9.00 8.10 -1.59
C GLU A 92 8.24 7.57 -0.38
N ALA A 93 6.95 7.87 -0.27
CA ALA A 93 6.12 7.41 0.83
C ALA A 93 6.04 5.88 0.90
N ILE A 94 5.84 5.21 -0.24
CA ILE A 94 5.83 3.74 -0.32
C ILE A 94 7.19 3.16 0.10
N LYS A 95 8.30 3.74 -0.37
CA LYS A 95 9.63 3.32 0.06
C LYS A 95 9.81 3.47 1.56
N MET A 96 9.41 4.61 2.15
CA MET A 96 9.50 4.84 3.59
C MET A 96 8.70 3.80 4.38
N VAL A 97 7.44 3.55 3.99
CA VAL A 97 6.57 2.58 4.66
C VAL A 97 7.17 1.18 4.62
N PHE A 98 7.60 0.70 3.45
CA PHE A 98 8.18 -0.63 3.30
C PHE A 98 9.62 -0.76 3.83
N SER A 99 10.32 0.35 4.04
CA SER A 99 11.59 0.34 4.78
C SER A 99 11.35 0.16 6.27
N LEU A 100 10.24 0.69 6.80
CA LEU A 100 9.81 0.47 8.18
C LEU A 100 9.18 -0.92 8.38
N TYR A 101 8.46 -1.44 7.38
CA TYR A 101 7.76 -2.72 7.42
C TYR A 101 8.23 -3.68 6.30
N PRO A 102 9.46 -4.21 6.36
CA PRO A 102 9.99 -5.09 5.31
C PRO A 102 9.21 -6.41 5.17
N GLU A 103 8.63 -6.92 6.26
CA GLU A 103 7.74 -8.09 6.23
C GLU A 103 6.47 -7.80 5.44
N ALA A 104 5.89 -6.61 5.60
CA ALA A 104 4.72 -6.18 4.83
C ALA A 104 5.05 -6.08 3.34
N LYS A 105 6.24 -5.58 2.96
CA LYS A 105 6.68 -5.55 1.56
C LYS A 105 6.67 -6.95 0.94
N LYS A 106 7.23 -7.94 1.65
CA LYS A 106 7.28 -9.32 1.19
C LYS A 106 5.87 -9.89 1.03
N LEU A 107 5.02 -9.71 2.03
CA LEU A 107 3.64 -10.19 2.02
C LEU A 107 2.81 -9.50 0.92
N ALA A 108 2.95 -8.19 0.75
CA ALA A 108 2.27 -7.43 -0.29
C ALA A 108 2.66 -7.94 -1.68
N LYS A 109 3.93 -8.31 -1.91
CA LYS A 109 4.37 -8.97 -3.13
C LYS A 109 3.71 -10.35 -3.33
N GLU A 110 3.58 -11.14 -2.28
CA GLU A 110 2.88 -12.44 -2.34
C GLU A 110 1.38 -12.28 -2.58
N LEU A 111 0.77 -11.18 -2.14
CA LEU A 111 -0.60 -10.80 -2.46
C LEU A 111 -0.74 -10.20 -3.86
N SER A 112 0.37 -9.76 -4.46
CA SER A 112 0.42 -9.12 -5.78
C SER A 112 0.31 -10.11 -6.94
N VAL A 113 -0.30 -11.29 -6.75
CA VAL A 113 -0.46 -12.30 -7.82
C VAL A 113 -1.34 -11.79 -8.96
N PHE A 114 -2.25 -10.84 -8.67
CA PHE A 114 -3.17 -10.23 -9.63
C PHE A 114 -3.20 -8.72 -9.38
N GLN A 115 -2.51 -7.96 -10.22
CA GLN A 115 -2.38 -6.52 -10.07
C GLN A 115 -2.56 -5.81 -11.41
N PRO A 116 -3.17 -4.62 -11.43
CA PRO A 116 -3.08 -3.77 -12.59
C PRO A 116 -1.61 -3.51 -12.93
N ASP A 117 -1.30 -3.48 -14.20
CA ASP A 117 0.04 -3.07 -14.65
C ASP A 117 -0.01 -1.60 -15.07
N TYR A 118 0.84 -0.80 -14.45
CA TYR A 118 0.92 0.63 -14.70
C TYR A 118 2.20 0.97 -15.47
N PRO A 119 2.10 1.60 -16.66
CA PRO A 119 3.27 1.92 -17.48
C PRO A 119 4.33 2.76 -16.76
N ASP A 120 3.90 3.63 -15.85
CA ASP A 120 4.74 4.57 -15.12
C ASP A 120 5.41 3.99 -13.86
N VAL A 121 5.08 2.76 -13.46
CA VAL A 121 5.75 2.04 -12.35
C VAL A 121 7.10 1.46 -12.76
N ARG A 122 7.28 1.12 -14.04
CA ARG A 122 8.51 0.47 -14.54
C ARG A 122 9.70 1.44 -14.62
N ASN A 123 9.44 2.73 -14.71
CA ASN A 123 10.42 3.77 -15.02
C ASN A 123 10.77 4.64 -13.79
N THR A 124 11.06 3.98 -12.66
CA THR A 124 11.44 4.66 -11.42
C THR A 124 12.50 3.88 -10.62
N TRP A 125 13.31 4.60 -9.85
CA TRP A 125 14.25 4.03 -8.87
C TRP A 125 13.52 3.25 -7.77
N ALA A 126 12.25 3.53 -7.54
CA ALA A 126 11.43 2.90 -6.51
C ALA A 126 10.69 1.64 -7.02
N ARG A 127 10.96 1.18 -8.25
CA ARG A 127 10.23 0.08 -8.92
C ARG A 127 9.99 -1.12 -8.01
N ASP A 128 11.03 -1.64 -7.37
CA ASP A 128 10.94 -2.81 -6.48
C ASP A 128 9.97 -2.61 -5.31
N PHE A 129 9.81 -1.37 -4.84
CA PHE A 129 8.85 -1.04 -3.78
C PHE A 129 7.45 -0.86 -4.34
N LEU A 130 7.33 -0.18 -5.49
CA LEU A 130 6.04 0.05 -6.14
C LEU A 130 5.39 -1.25 -6.61
N GLU A 131 6.13 -2.15 -7.25
CA GLU A 131 5.61 -3.46 -7.69
C GLU A 131 5.07 -4.29 -6.52
N CYS A 132 5.69 -4.19 -5.33
CA CYS A 132 5.15 -4.82 -4.12
C CYS A 132 3.90 -4.08 -3.60
N ALA A 133 3.84 -2.76 -3.76
CA ALA A 133 2.77 -1.92 -3.24
C ALA A 133 1.46 -2.06 -4.02
N LEU A 134 1.52 -2.45 -5.31
CA LEU A 134 0.32 -2.66 -6.13
C LEU A 134 -0.67 -3.57 -5.41
N GLY A 135 -0.16 -4.60 -4.73
CA GLY A 135 -0.88 -5.48 -3.78
C GLY A 135 -1.91 -4.82 -2.86
N ILE A 136 -1.63 -3.58 -2.43
CA ILE A 136 -2.35 -2.90 -1.34
C ILE A 136 -2.63 -1.41 -1.60
N VAL A 137 -2.10 -0.86 -2.70
CA VAL A 137 -2.25 0.53 -3.15
C VAL A 137 -2.76 0.52 -4.59
N PRO A 138 -3.99 1.00 -4.84
CA PRO A 138 -4.47 1.14 -6.20
C PRO A 138 -3.83 2.34 -6.90
N GLY A 139 -3.81 2.28 -8.22
CA GLY A 139 -3.56 3.42 -9.10
C GLY A 139 -4.86 4.15 -9.45
N TYR A 140 -4.84 4.79 -10.61
CA TYR A 140 -5.89 5.69 -11.07
C TYR A 140 -6.67 5.08 -12.25
N THR A 141 -7.90 5.56 -12.45
CA THR A 141 -8.78 5.10 -13.55
C THR A 141 -8.21 5.36 -14.94
N ASP A 142 -7.20 6.23 -15.06
CA ASP A 142 -6.48 6.52 -16.31
C ASP A 142 -5.33 5.55 -16.63
N PHE A 143 -5.27 4.43 -15.90
CA PHE A 143 -4.24 3.39 -15.98
C PHE A 143 -2.82 3.88 -15.65
N THR A 144 -2.71 4.87 -14.75
CA THR A 144 -1.43 5.33 -14.20
C THR A 144 -1.34 5.08 -12.71
N PHE A 145 -0.13 5.04 -12.16
CA PHE A 145 0.12 4.96 -10.72
C PHE A 145 0.56 6.29 -10.10
N ARG A 146 1.09 7.18 -10.95
CA ARG A 146 1.61 8.51 -10.64
C ARG A 146 2.68 8.53 -9.53
N PRO A 147 3.78 7.75 -9.66
CA PRO A 147 4.77 7.61 -8.59
C PRO A 147 5.35 8.93 -8.06
N LYS A 148 5.51 9.92 -8.95
CA LYS A 148 6.15 11.20 -8.64
C LYS A 148 5.19 12.25 -8.10
N GLU A 149 3.88 12.02 -8.15
CA GLU A 149 2.91 12.96 -7.61
C GLU A 149 2.91 12.95 -6.08
N PRO A 150 2.56 14.07 -5.42
CA PRO A 150 2.44 14.11 -3.98
C PRO A 150 1.42 13.10 -3.45
N MET A 151 1.77 12.39 -2.38
CA MET A 151 0.82 11.50 -1.70
C MET A 151 -0.16 12.31 -0.83
N SER A 152 -1.45 12.02 -0.94
CA SER A 152 -2.46 12.63 -0.05
C SER A 152 -2.31 12.11 1.38
N ARG A 153 -2.76 12.90 2.36
CA ARG A 153 -2.74 12.49 3.76
C ARG A 153 -3.55 11.21 4.01
N LEU A 154 -4.68 11.05 3.32
CA LEU A 154 -5.52 9.85 3.36
C LEU A 154 -4.77 8.61 2.88
N ASP A 155 -4.16 8.68 1.71
CA ASP A 155 -3.45 7.54 1.12
C ASP A 155 -2.25 7.13 1.96
N ALA A 156 -1.54 8.11 2.52
CA ALA A 156 -0.41 7.87 3.41
C ALA A 156 -0.82 7.06 4.64
N VAL A 157 -1.89 7.46 5.33
CA VAL A 157 -2.31 6.74 6.54
C VAL A 157 -2.92 5.38 6.23
N ILE A 158 -3.68 5.25 5.14
CA ILE A 158 -4.20 3.96 4.68
C ILE A 158 -3.05 3.00 4.39
N LEU A 159 -2.04 3.45 3.66
CA LEU A 159 -0.86 2.65 3.35
C LEU A 159 -0.10 2.23 4.61
N ILE A 160 0.16 3.16 5.54
CA ILE A 160 0.86 2.84 6.80
C ILE A 160 0.06 1.82 7.61
N LEU A 161 -1.26 1.96 7.71
CA LEU A 161 -2.11 1.01 8.43
C LEU A 161 -2.11 -0.36 7.76
N LYS A 162 -2.33 -0.43 6.45
CA LYS A 162 -2.28 -1.71 5.71
C LYS A 162 -0.92 -2.40 5.93
N ALA A 163 0.18 -1.67 5.79
CA ALA A 163 1.52 -2.23 5.99
C ALA A 163 1.77 -2.71 7.43
N LYS A 164 1.44 -1.90 8.44
CA LYS A 164 1.62 -2.30 9.85
C LYS A 164 0.85 -3.57 10.19
N PHE A 165 -0.44 -3.61 9.86
CA PHE A 165 -1.29 -4.74 10.21
C PHE A 165 -0.96 -6.00 9.41
N LEU A 166 -0.49 -5.83 8.17
CA LEU A 166 0.06 -6.92 7.36
C LEU A 166 1.35 -7.48 8.00
N ALA A 167 2.29 -6.63 8.41
CA ALA A 167 3.52 -7.04 9.09
C ALA A 167 3.27 -7.76 10.43
N GLU A 168 2.23 -7.35 11.17
CA GLU A 168 1.84 -7.96 12.43
C GLU A 168 0.99 -9.25 12.27
N GLY A 169 0.79 -9.71 11.03
CA GLY A 169 0.01 -10.92 10.74
C GLY A 169 -1.47 -10.80 11.07
N LYS A 170 -1.99 -9.57 11.18
CA LYS A 170 -3.41 -9.27 11.46
C LYS A 170 -4.23 -9.32 10.17
N THR A 171 -4.13 -10.43 9.46
CA THR A 171 -4.68 -10.60 8.11
C THR A 171 -5.70 -11.72 8.05
N GLY A 172 -6.58 -11.67 7.07
CA GLY A 172 -7.42 -12.79 6.68
C GLY A 172 -7.72 -12.77 5.19
N SER A 173 -8.52 -13.73 4.74
CA SER A 173 -9.01 -13.80 3.37
C SER A 173 -10.46 -14.29 3.36
N PHE A 174 -11.31 -13.64 2.58
CA PHE A 174 -12.65 -14.12 2.24
C PHE A 174 -12.74 -14.40 0.73
N GLU A 175 -13.93 -14.77 0.26
CA GLU A 175 -14.22 -14.92 -1.17
C GLU A 175 -13.83 -13.67 -1.98
N TYR A 176 -13.88 -12.49 -1.36
CA TYR A 176 -13.67 -11.17 -1.98
C TYR A 176 -12.25 -10.63 -1.85
N GLY A 177 -11.29 -11.42 -1.36
CA GLY A 177 -9.88 -11.05 -1.32
C GLY A 177 -9.28 -10.91 0.09
N PRO A 178 -7.99 -10.50 0.16
CA PRO A 178 -7.26 -10.37 1.41
C PRO A 178 -7.62 -9.07 2.14
N PHE A 179 -7.63 -9.14 3.46
CA PHE A 179 -7.94 -8.00 4.33
C PHE A 179 -7.05 -8.00 5.57
N VAL A 180 -7.03 -6.87 6.27
CA VAL A 180 -6.42 -6.73 7.61
C VAL A 180 -7.49 -6.40 8.65
N TRP A 181 -7.26 -6.83 9.89
CA TRP A 181 -8.16 -6.57 11.01
C TRP A 181 -7.86 -5.22 11.66
N LEU A 182 -8.68 -4.20 11.42
CA LEU A 182 -8.56 -2.91 12.10
C LEU A 182 -9.42 -2.87 13.38
N PRO A 183 -8.92 -2.28 14.49
CA PRO A 183 -9.74 -2.00 15.66
C PRO A 183 -10.93 -1.14 15.24
N GLN A 184 -12.13 -1.58 15.63
CA GLN A 184 -13.34 -0.85 15.31
C GLN A 184 -13.45 0.39 16.21
N PRO A 185 -13.46 1.61 15.65
CA PRO A 185 -13.67 2.83 16.41
C PRO A 185 -15.12 2.91 16.91
N ASP A 186 -15.35 3.75 17.91
CA ASP A 186 -16.68 4.00 18.44
C ASP A 186 -17.56 4.60 17.34
N LYS A 187 -18.85 4.21 17.33
CA LYS A 187 -19.82 4.69 16.32
C LYS A 187 -19.89 6.22 16.24
N GLN A 188 -19.70 6.91 17.36
CA GLN A 188 -19.68 8.38 17.39
C GLN A 188 -18.50 8.96 16.57
N TRP A 189 -17.34 8.32 16.59
CA TRP A 189 -16.19 8.75 15.79
C TRP A 189 -16.40 8.49 14.31
N VAL A 190 -16.96 7.33 13.95
CA VAL A 190 -17.36 7.03 12.56
C VAL A 190 -18.35 8.07 12.05
N GLU A 191 -19.40 8.37 12.82
CA GLU A 191 -20.41 9.35 12.45
C GLU A 191 -19.84 10.76 12.31
N LYS A 192 -18.93 11.15 13.20
CA LYS A 192 -18.24 12.45 13.13
C LYS A 192 -17.42 12.61 11.85
N VAL A 193 -16.73 11.55 11.44
CA VAL A 193 -15.95 11.51 10.19
C VAL A 193 -16.88 11.54 8.99
N ARG A 194 -17.90 10.67 8.97
CA ARG A 194 -18.90 10.53 7.89
C ARG A 194 -19.64 11.84 7.60
N THR A 195 -19.92 12.63 8.64
CA THR A 195 -20.66 13.90 8.51
C THR A 195 -19.78 15.11 8.21
N SER A 196 -18.46 14.95 8.13
CA SER A 196 -17.54 16.05 7.82
C SER A 196 -17.76 16.62 6.40
N PRO A 197 -17.52 17.93 6.17
CA PRO A 197 -17.59 18.52 4.84
C PRO A 197 -16.74 17.78 3.79
N GLU A 198 -15.56 17.29 4.18
CA GLU A 198 -14.63 16.57 3.31
C GLU A 198 -15.11 15.17 2.95
N ALA A 199 -15.71 14.44 3.90
CA ALA A 199 -16.38 13.17 3.61
C ALA A 199 -17.49 13.35 2.56
N ARG A 200 -18.28 14.44 2.67
CA ARG A 200 -19.31 14.77 1.68
C ARG A 200 -18.74 15.15 0.31
N ALA A 201 -17.58 15.81 0.27
CA ALA A 201 -16.92 16.21 -0.97
C ALA A 201 -16.35 15.03 -1.77
N ILE A 202 -16.05 13.90 -1.10
CA ILE A 202 -15.56 12.67 -1.73
C ILE A 202 -16.71 11.85 -2.37
N GLY A 203 -17.98 12.24 -2.17
CA GLY A 203 -19.09 11.82 -3.03
C GLY A 203 -19.77 10.49 -2.70
N SER A 204 -19.73 10.02 -1.45
CA SER A 204 -20.41 8.78 -1.03
C SER A 204 -21.88 9.02 -0.63
N GLY A 205 -22.74 9.36 -1.59
CA GLY A 205 -24.17 9.43 -1.33
C GLY A 205 -24.74 8.06 -0.94
N ASP A 206 -25.30 7.94 0.27
CA ASP A 206 -26.14 6.84 0.81
C ASP A 206 -25.65 5.37 0.73
N ASP A 207 -24.56 5.06 0.04
CA ASP A 207 -24.09 3.69 -0.15
C ASP A 207 -23.06 3.30 0.93
N GLN A 208 -23.39 2.28 1.75
CA GLN A 208 -22.56 1.76 2.87
C GLN A 208 -21.14 1.30 2.49
N VAL A 209 -20.84 1.24 1.20
CA VAL A 209 -19.61 0.65 0.65
C VAL A 209 -18.39 1.51 1.01
N ASP A 210 -18.53 2.83 1.06
CA ASP A 210 -17.42 3.75 1.35
C ASP A 210 -17.07 3.87 2.83
N GLU A 211 -17.93 3.38 3.74
CA GLU A 211 -17.72 3.58 5.18
C GLU A 211 -16.47 2.90 5.71
N VAL A 212 -16.14 1.73 5.16
CA VAL A 212 -15.17 0.82 5.78
C VAL A 212 -13.75 1.10 5.37
N ASN A 213 -13.53 1.60 4.16
CA ASN A 213 -12.19 1.92 3.70
C ASN A 213 -11.84 3.41 3.78
N LEU A 214 -12.86 4.28 3.81
CA LEU A 214 -12.65 5.71 3.97
C LEU A 214 -12.82 6.14 5.44
N TYR A 215 -13.96 5.83 6.07
CA TYR A 215 -14.29 6.43 7.37
C TYR A 215 -13.71 5.68 8.56
N ILE A 216 -13.69 4.35 8.55
CA ILE A 216 -13.19 3.57 9.68
C ILE A 216 -11.71 3.86 9.98
N PRO A 217 -10.77 3.81 9.01
CA PRO A 217 -9.37 4.11 9.29
C PRO A 217 -9.19 5.53 9.84
N MET A 218 -9.94 6.51 9.34
CA MET A 218 -9.88 7.88 9.83
C MET A 218 -10.43 8.01 11.25
N ALA A 219 -11.61 7.45 11.51
CA ALA A 219 -12.22 7.46 12.83
C ALA A 219 -11.32 6.80 13.86
N PHE A 220 -10.68 5.68 13.51
CA PHE A 220 -9.67 5.01 14.31
C PHE A 220 -8.48 5.91 14.63
N LEU A 221 -7.89 6.57 13.62
CA LEU A 221 -6.73 7.45 13.82
C LEU A 221 -7.06 8.69 14.67
N MET A 222 -8.26 9.26 14.50
CA MET A 222 -8.72 10.40 15.27
C MET A 222 -9.04 10.02 16.72
N GLN A 223 -9.76 8.91 16.93
CA GLN A 223 -10.06 8.37 18.26
C GLN A 223 -8.78 8.04 19.03
N SER A 224 -7.78 7.48 18.33
CA SER A 224 -6.48 7.13 18.90
C SER A 224 -5.54 8.32 19.07
N ASN A 225 -5.97 9.54 18.74
CA ASN A 225 -5.16 10.77 18.78
C ASN A 225 -3.85 10.69 17.98
N ILE A 226 -3.80 9.80 16.97
CA ILE A 226 -2.67 9.64 16.06
C ILE A 226 -2.63 10.84 15.10
N ILE A 227 -3.80 11.19 14.55
CA ILE A 227 -4.02 12.41 13.77
C ILE A 227 -4.90 13.38 14.53
N ARG A 228 -4.61 14.68 14.42
CA ARG A 228 -5.48 15.76 14.90
C ARG A 228 -5.95 16.53 13.67
N GLY A 229 -7.24 16.83 13.59
CA GLY A 229 -7.78 17.70 12.55
C GLY A 229 -7.17 19.11 12.60
N TYR A 230 -7.19 19.81 11.47
CA TYR A 230 -6.82 21.22 11.36
C TYR A 230 -8.04 22.11 11.57
N GLY A 231 -8.33 22.48 12.82
CA GLY A 231 -9.49 23.31 13.12
C GLY A 231 -10.81 22.60 12.76
N THR A 232 -11.55 23.12 11.77
CA THR A 232 -12.80 22.50 11.27
C THR A 232 -12.59 21.51 10.14
N THR A 233 -11.39 21.43 9.56
CA THR A 233 -11.08 20.56 8.43
C THR A 233 -10.12 19.46 8.81
N LEU A 234 -10.19 18.33 8.12
CA LEU A 234 -9.28 17.20 8.30
C LEU A 234 -8.19 17.16 7.22
N GLY A 235 -8.40 17.88 6.10
CA GLY A 235 -7.40 18.09 5.06
C GLY A 235 -6.98 16.79 4.36
N TRP A 236 -7.85 15.79 4.28
CA TRP A 236 -7.46 14.44 3.85
C TRP A 236 -6.86 14.36 2.44
N GLN A 237 -7.32 15.23 1.54
CA GLN A 237 -6.80 15.31 0.17
C GLN A 237 -5.53 16.17 0.06
N ASP A 238 -5.13 16.87 1.13
CA ASP A 238 -3.92 17.69 1.10
C ASP A 238 -2.69 16.79 0.96
N PRO A 239 -1.66 17.25 0.22
CA PRO A 239 -0.36 16.62 0.22
C PRO A 239 0.20 16.49 1.65
N VAL A 240 0.78 15.33 1.96
CA VAL A 240 1.54 15.15 3.19
C VAL A 240 2.99 15.56 2.97
N THR A 241 3.57 16.35 3.89
CA THR A 241 4.99 16.70 3.81
C THR A 241 5.89 15.57 4.28
N ARG A 242 7.17 15.59 3.92
CA ARG A 242 8.16 14.60 4.37
C ARG A 242 8.27 14.55 5.90
N ALA A 243 8.21 15.70 6.58
CA ALA A 243 8.16 15.78 8.04
C ALA A 243 6.88 15.14 8.62
N GLN A 244 5.72 15.47 8.06
CA GLN A 244 4.45 14.89 8.50
C GLN A 244 4.43 13.37 8.31
N MET A 245 5.00 12.86 7.21
CA MET A 245 5.12 11.43 6.95
C MET A 245 5.96 10.71 8.03
N CYS A 246 7.08 11.30 8.47
CA CYS A 246 7.89 10.74 9.56
C CYS A 246 7.10 10.64 10.88
N ILE A 247 6.30 11.65 11.19
CA ILE A 247 5.46 11.67 12.40
C ILE A 247 4.35 10.62 12.32
N LEU A 248 3.68 10.50 11.17
CA LEU A 248 2.64 9.49 10.97
C LEU A 248 3.21 8.07 11.10
N LEU A 249 4.35 7.81 10.46
CA LEU A 249 5.06 6.53 10.55
C LEU A 249 5.38 6.18 12.00
N ARG A 250 6.01 7.09 12.74
CA ARG A 250 6.35 6.85 14.16
C ARG A 250 5.10 6.60 15.00
N ARG A 251 4.10 7.51 14.94
CA ARG A 251 2.91 7.41 15.78
C ARG A 251 2.11 6.14 15.53
N ILE A 252 1.96 5.73 14.27
CA ILE A 252 1.27 4.49 13.93
C ILE A 252 2.11 3.27 14.32
N ALA A 253 3.44 3.31 14.13
CA ALA A 253 4.32 2.23 14.57
C ALA A 253 4.25 1.99 16.08
N GLU A 254 4.28 3.07 16.87
CA GLU A 254 4.19 3.04 18.34
C GLU A 254 2.79 2.69 18.85
N TYR A 255 1.75 2.82 18.01
CA TYR A 255 0.40 2.44 18.40
C TYR A 255 0.31 0.95 18.69
N GLN A 256 -0.08 0.63 19.93
CA GLN A 256 -0.32 -0.73 20.37
C GLN A 256 -1.75 -1.12 20.09
N ILE A 257 -1.93 -2.15 19.26
CA ILE A 257 -3.25 -2.72 18.99
C ILE A 257 -3.81 -3.32 20.29
N PRO A 258 -5.04 -2.97 20.69
CA PRO A 258 -5.69 -3.60 21.84
C PRO A 258 -5.74 -5.14 21.69
N ALA A 259 -5.41 -5.87 22.76
CA ALA A 259 -5.45 -7.33 22.76
C ALA A 259 -6.88 -7.90 22.64
N TYR A 260 -7.87 -7.10 23.04
CA TYR A 260 -9.30 -7.42 23.03
C TYR A 260 -10.08 -6.23 22.51
N GLY A 261 -11.16 -6.48 21.75
CA GLY A 261 -12.02 -5.45 21.21
C GLY A 261 -12.82 -5.96 20.01
N SER A 262 -13.69 -5.09 19.49
CA SER A 262 -14.33 -5.32 18.21
C SER A 262 -13.36 -4.96 17.09
N PHE A 263 -13.32 -5.78 16.04
CA PHE A 263 -12.52 -5.53 14.85
C PHE A 263 -13.42 -5.51 13.62
N VAL A 264 -12.95 -4.83 12.57
CA VAL A 264 -13.54 -4.86 11.25
C VAL A 264 -12.52 -5.31 10.23
N SER A 265 -12.98 -6.04 9.21
CA SER A 265 -12.17 -6.36 8.04
C SER A 265 -11.97 -5.10 7.19
N PHE A 266 -10.72 -4.68 7.03
CA PHE A 266 -10.29 -3.59 6.16
C PHE A 266 -9.59 -4.18 4.94
N CYS A 267 -10.25 -4.09 3.78
CA CYS A 267 -9.80 -4.75 2.57
C CYS A 267 -8.47 -4.18 2.08
N LEU A 268 -7.56 -5.06 1.66
CA LEU A 268 -6.31 -4.62 1.05
C LEU A 268 -6.53 -4.13 -0.38
N HIS A 269 -7.51 -4.70 -1.07
CA HIS A 269 -7.88 -4.34 -2.43
C HIS A 269 -9.40 -4.45 -2.59
N ASP A 270 -10.09 -3.34 -2.85
CA ASP A 270 -11.49 -3.33 -3.26
C ASP A 270 -11.85 -2.09 -4.08
N GLY A 271 -13.03 -2.13 -4.71
CA GLY A 271 -13.55 -1.05 -5.56
C GLY A 271 -13.74 0.31 -4.87
N THR A 272 -13.63 0.41 -3.53
CA THR A 272 -13.79 1.69 -2.81
C THR A 272 -12.48 2.47 -2.70
N THR A 273 -11.35 1.79 -2.94
CA THR A 273 -10.02 2.42 -2.94
C THR A 273 -9.64 2.99 -4.31
N VAL A 274 -10.49 2.83 -5.32
CA VAL A 274 -10.29 3.39 -6.66
C VAL A 274 -10.16 4.92 -6.60
N HIS A 275 -9.16 5.45 -7.29
CA HIS A 275 -8.99 6.89 -7.46
C HIS A 275 -9.57 7.35 -8.80
N PRO A 276 -10.83 7.85 -8.83
CA PRO A 276 -11.41 8.37 -10.05
C PRO A 276 -10.65 9.60 -10.51
N VAL A 277 -10.30 9.60 -11.79
CA VAL A 277 -9.85 10.80 -12.49
C VAL A 277 -11.04 11.32 -13.28
N ASN A 278 -11.52 12.50 -12.93
CA ASN A 278 -12.53 13.19 -13.73
C ASN A 278 -11.87 13.68 -15.01
N LEU A 279 -11.91 12.85 -16.04
CA LEU A 279 -11.36 13.18 -17.35
C LEU A 279 -12.46 13.81 -18.21
N ASP A 280 -12.09 14.77 -19.05
CA ASP A 280 -12.94 15.10 -20.17
C ASP A 280 -12.94 13.97 -21.23
N LYS A 281 -13.76 14.14 -22.26
CA LYS A 281 -13.91 13.12 -23.32
C LYS A 281 -12.60 12.87 -24.07
N GLU A 282 -11.84 13.92 -24.38
CA GLU A 282 -10.61 13.84 -25.15
C GLU A 282 -9.49 13.18 -24.32
N GLU A 283 -9.41 13.55 -23.04
CA GLU A 283 -8.49 12.95 -22.08
C GLU A 283 -8.77 11.45 -21.88
N ALA A 284 -10.04 11.06 -21.76
CA ALA A 284 -10.46 9.66 -21.66
C ALA A 284 -10.09 8.84 -22.92
N GLU A 285 -10.31 9.40 -24.11
CA GLU A 285 -9.90 8.78 -25.38
C GLU A 285 -8.38 8.59 -25.47
N LYS A 286 -7.61 9.63 -25.11
CA LYS A 286 -6.14 9.57 -25.07
C LYS A 286 -5.63 8.55 -24.06
N ALA A 287 -6.25 8.46 -22.89
CA ALA A 287 -5.88 7.49 -21.87
C ALA A 287 -6.11 6.05 -22.34
N LEU A 288 -7.23 5.77 -23.01
CA LEU A 288 -7.51 4.46 -23.61
C LEU A 288 -6.54 4.11 -24.74
N GLU A 289 -6.20 5.07 -25.60
CA GLU A 289 -5.24 4.85 -26.69
C GLU A 289 -3.84 4.56 -26.16
N ARG A 290 -3.39 5.35 -25.17
CA ARG A 290 -2.12 5.15 -24.48
C ARG A 290 -2.06 3.77 -23.83
N ALA A 291 -3.08 3.40 -23.06
CA ALA A 291 -3.13 2.11 -22.38
C ALA A 291 -3.18 0.93 -23.36
N GLY A 292 -4.03 1.00 -24.40
CA GLY A 292 -4.11 -0.05 -25.42
C GLY A 292 -2.79 -0.24 -26.17
N THR A 293 -2.14 0.85 -26.59
CA THR A 293 -0.83 0.80 -27.23
C THR A 293 0.24 0.21 -26.30
N TYR A 294 0.22 0.60 -25.02
CA TYR A 294 1.11 0.02 -24.03
C TYR A 294 0.89 -1.49 -23.88
N TYR A 295 -0.33 -1.97 -23.65
CA TYR A 295 -0.57 -3.40 -23.46
C TYR A 295 -0.20 -4.22 -24.70
N ARG A 296 -0.46 -3.69 -25.90
CA ARG A 296 -0.04 -4.31 -27.16
C ARG A 296 1.47 -4.50 -27.27
N THR A 297 2.24 -3.51 -26.81
CA THR A 297 3.71 -3.50 -26.94
C THR A 297 4.40 -4.24 -25.80
N ALA A 298 3.89 -4.10 -24.57
CA ALA A 298 4.46 -4.70 -23.37
C ALA A 298 4.16 -6.21 -23.23
N TYR A 299 3.07 -6.71 -23.83
CA TYR A 299 2.63 -8.10 -23.69
C TYR A 299 2.43 -8.76 -25.06
N PRO A 300 3.46 -9.39 -25.63
CA PRO A 300 3.35 -10.06 -26.93
C PRO A 300 2.36 -11.23 -26.94
N ASP A 301 2.27 -11.99 -25.84
CA ASP A 301 1.33 -13.10 -25.67
C ASP A 301 -0.11 -12.60 -25.52
N GLU A 302 -1.03 -13.13 -26.33
CA GLU A 302 -2.42 -12.66 -26.39
C GLU A 302 -3.18 -12.94 -25.09
N TYR A 303 -2.89 -14.07 -24.43
CA TYR A 303 -3.56 -14.46 -23.19
C TYR A 303 -3.12 -13.58 -22.02
N GLN A 304 -1.81 -13.37 -21.86
CA GLN A 304 -1.26 -12.44 -20.86
C GLN A 304 -1.76 -11.01 -21.10
N ARG A 305 -1.81 -10.57 -22.36
CA ARG A 305 -2.35 -9.26 -22.72
C ARG A 305 -3.82 -9.12 -22.33
N ALA A 306 -4.65 -10.12 -22.64
CA ALA A 306 -6.05 -10.13 -22.21
C ALA A 306 -6.17 -10.11 -20.69
N ARG A 307 -5.32 -10.87 -20.00
CA ARG A 307 -5.34 -10.97 -18.54
C ARG A 307 -4.97 -9.66 -17.86
N VAL A 308 -3.92 -8.98 -18.30
CA VAL A 308 -3.50 -7.72 -17.65
C VAL A 308 -4.51 -6.60 -17.87
N ILE A 309 -5.18 -6.58 -19.03
CA ILE A 309 -6.29 -5.66 -19.28
C ILE A 309 -7.45 -5.96 -18.32
N TYR A 310 -7.73 -7.24 -18.07
CA TYR A 310 -8.79 -7.65 -17.15
C TYR A 310 -8.52 -7.15 -15.74
N ASP A 311 -7.32 -7.44 -15.23
CA ASP A 311 -6.90 -6.99 -13.90
C ASP A 311 -6.97 -5.45 -13.82
N SER A 312 -6.52 -4.75 -14.87
CA SER A 312 -6.53 -3.28 -14.90
C SER A 312 -7.93 -2.68 -14.92
N VAL A 313 -8.92 -3.31 -15.56
CA VAL A 313 -10.31 -2.83 -15.54
C VAL A 313 -11.01 -3.21 -14.24
N ALA A 314 -10.89 -4.47 -13.79
CA ALA A 314 -11.59 -4.98 -12.62
C ALA A 314 -11.17 -4.27 -11.33
N LEU A 315 -9.93 -3.79 -11.25
CA LEU A 315 -9.32 -3.28 -10.02
C LEU A 315 -9.17 -1.75 -9.99
N ASN A 316 -9.38 -1.05 -11.11
CA ASN A 316 -9.34 0.42 -11.16
C ASN A 316 -10.71 1.07 -11.38
N PHE A 317 -11.80 0.32 -11.49
CA PHE A 317 -13.12 0.89 -11.78
C PHE A 317 -14.16 0.50 -10.74
N GLN A 318 -15.19 1.34 -10.62
CA GLN A 318 -16.29 1.12 -9.69
C GLN A 318 -17.59 0.74 -10.41
N TYR A 319 -18.47 0.03 -9.69
CA TYR A 319 -19.81 -0.23 -10.18
C TYR A 319 -20.74 0.97 -9.93
N ASP A 320 -21.35 1.52 -10.98
CA ASP A 320 -22.24 2.68 -10.87
C ASP A 320 -23.68 2.25 -10.56
N TYR A 321 -23.98 2.04 -9.27
CA TYR A 321 -25.34 1.71 -8.81
C TYR A 321 -26.35 2.83 -9.07
N ALA A 322 -25.93 4.09 -9.05
CA ALA A 322 -26.80 5.24 -9.28
C ALA A 322 -27.30 5.28 -10.75
N SER A 323 -26.46 4.84 -11.68
CA SER A 323 -26.82 4.72 -13.10
C SER A 323 -27.91 3.67 -13.37
N LEU A 324 -28.14 2.70 -12.47
CA LEU A 324 -29.29 1.79 -12.58
C LEU A 324 -30.63 2.53 -12.46
N LYS A 325 -30.66 3.67 -11.75
CA LYS A 325 -31.87 4.49 -11.59
C LYS A 325 -31.94 5.61 -12.62
N ASN A 326 -30.80 6.23 -12.92
CA ASN A 326 -30.74 7.47 -13.68
C ASN A 326 -30.33 7.31 -15.14
N MET A 327 -30.05 6.08 -15.59
CA MET A 327 -29.66 5.75 -16.97
C MET A 327 -28.56 6.68 -17.52
N ARG A 328 -27.49 6.95 -16.75
CA ARG A 328 -26.38 7.78 -17.26
C ARG A 328 -25.67 7.09 -18.42
N ASP A 329 -25.01 7.85 -19.28
CA ASP A 329 -24.26 7.31 -20.42
C ASP A 329 -23.23 6.24 -19.95
N GLN A 330 -23.21 5.13 -20.69
CA GLN A 330 -22.40 3.93 -20.45
C GLN A 330 -21.46 3.63 -21.63
N THR A 331 -21.26 4.56 -22.57
CA THR A 331 -20.21 4.41 -23.57
C THR A 331 -18.85 4.24 -22.90
N PRO A 332 -17.91 3.47 -23.49
CA PRO A 332 -16.58 3.26 -22.93
C PRO A 332 -15.87 4.54 -22.51
N ILE A 333 -16.02 5.61 -23.31
CA ILE A 333 -15.39 6.91 -23.03
C ILE A 333 -16.00 7.57 -21.79
N GLN A 334 -17.32 7.48 -21.59
CA GLN A 334 -17.97 8.05 -20.40
C GLN A 334 -17.71 7.23 -19.14
N VAL A 335 -17.63 5.91 -19.25
CA VAL A 335 -17.20 5.04 -18.16
C VAL A 335 -15.77 5.36 -17.76
N MET A 336 -14.87 5.52 -18.74
CA MET A 336 -13.48 5.93 -18.54
C MET A 336 -13.39 7.30 -17.86
N ALA A 337 -14.14 8.29 -18.35
CA ALA A 337 -14.16 9.65 -17.84
C ALA A 337 -14.63 9.76 -16.39
N ARG A 338 -15.59 8.91 -16.00
CA ARG A 338 -16.16 8.88 -14.65
C ARG A 338 -15.42 7.94 -13.70
N GLY A 339 -14.74 6.92 -14.22
CA GLY A 339 -14.17 5.85 -13.41
C GLY A 339 -15.19 4.81 -12.92
N ALA A 340 -16.43 4.85 -13.41
CA ALA A 340 -17.50 3.96 -12.95
C ALA A 340 -18.52 3.64 -14.05
N GLY A 341 -19.03 2.42 -14.05
CA GLY A 341 -20.01 1.95 -15.04
C GLY A 341 -20.87 0.80 -14.54
N VAL A 342 -21.96 0.52 -15.26
CA VAL A 342 -22.77 -0.70 -15.08
C VAL A 342 -22.17 -1.85 -15.91
N CYS A 343 -22.72 -3.06 -15.77
CA CYS A 343 -22.13 -4.27 -16.36
C CYS A 343 -21.78 -4.14 -17.85
N GLN A 344 -22.71 -3.60 -18.65
CA GLN A 344 -22.52 -3.35 -20.07
C GLN A 344 -21.39 -2.34 -20.33
N GLY A 345 -21.39 -1.21 -19.62
CA GLY A 345 -20.37 -0.17 -19.82
C GLY A 345 -18.97 -0.62 -19.43
N ILE A 346 -18.83 -1.42 -18.37
CA ILE A 346 -17.56 -2.02 -17.96
C ILE A 346 -17.09 -3.07 -18.98
N ALA A 347 -18.00 -3.93 -19.47
CA ALA A 347 -17.66 -4.90 -20.51
C ALA A 347 -17.26 -4.21 -21.82
N ASP A 348 -17.97 -3.17 -22.24
CA ASP A 348 -17.65 -2.37 -23.43
C ASP A 348 -16.33 -1.62 -23.28
N LEU A 349 -16.02 -1.09 -22.08
CA LEU A 349 -14.73 -0.48 -21.76
C LEU A 349 -13.59 -1.48 -21.95
N TYR A 350 -13.71 -2.67 -21.35
CA TYR A 350 -12.73 -3.74 -21.54
C TYR A 350 -12.59 -4.11 -23.02
N THR A 351 -13.71 -4.31 -23.71
CA THR A 351 -13.72 -4.69 -25.13
C THR A 351 -12.98 -3.67 -25.98
N LEU A 352 -13.27 -2.37 -25.80
CA LEU A 352 -12.58 -1.31 -26.53
C LEU A 352 -11.08 -1.28 -26.22
N LEU A 353 -10.70 -1.44 -24.96
CA LEU A 353 -9.30 -1.46 -24.55
C LEU A 353 -8.55 -2.67 -25.12
N ALA A 354 -9.17 -3.86 -25.11
CA ALA A 354 -8.65 -5.07 -25.72
C ALA A 354 -8.47 -4.93 -27.24
N GLN A 355 -9.44 -4.32 -27.92
CA GLN A 355 -9.35 -4.02 -29.36
C GLN A 355 -8.21 -3.04 -29.67
N LYS A 356 -8.05 -1.96 -28.88
CA LYS A 356 -6.91 -1.03 -28.99
C LYS A 356 -5.58 -1.74 -28.73
N ALA A 357 -5.59 -2.75 -27.86
CA ALA A 357 -4.45 -3.62 -27.60
C ALA A 357 -4.21 -4.70 -28.68
N GLY A 358 -5.00 -4.70 -29.77
CA GLY A 358 -4.85 -5.61 -30.90
C GLY A 358 -5.45 -6.99 -30.70
N LEU A 359 -6.31 -7.19 -29.70
CA LEU A 359 -7.03 -8.44 -29.47
C LEU A 359 -8.39 -8.42 -30.17
N LYS A 360 -8.86 -9.59 -30.62
CA LYS A 360 -10.24 -9.77 -31.07
C LYS A 360 -11.13 -9.99 -29.84
N ALA A 361 -11.90 -8.97 -29.48
CA ALA A 361 -12.81 -9.00 -28.35
C ALA A 361 -14.18 -8.48 -28.74
N GLU A 362 -15.21 -9.03 -28.09
CA GLU A 362 -16.60 -8.61 -28.24
C GLU A 362 -17.32 -8.65 -26.89
N THR A 363 -18.18 -7.66 -26.67
CA THR A 363 -19.09 -7.70 -25.53
C THR A 363 -20.24 -8.63 -25.85
N VAL A 364 -20.46 -9.60 -24.96
CA VAL A 364 -21.54 -10.56 -25.04
C VAL A 364 -22.57 -10.22 -23.96
N THR A 365 -23.83 -10.35 -24.31
CA THR A 365 -24.95 -10.06 -23.41
C THR A 365 -25.85 -11.27 -23.30
N GLY A 366 -26.55 -11.36 -22.17
CA GLY A 366 -27.53 -12.41 -21.97
C GLY A 366 -28.06 -12.39 -20.54
N TRP A 367 -28.48 -13.57 -20.07
CA TRP A 367 -29.01 -13.74 -18.72
C TRP A 367 -27.96 -14.36 -17.82
N ALA A 368 -27.72 -13.78 -16.64
CA ALA A 368 -26.90 -14.36 -15.58
C ALA A 368 -27.74 -14.66 -14.32
N LYS A 369 -27.42 -15.75 -13.62
CA LYS A 369 -28.02 -16.13 -12.33
C LYS A 369 -26.95 -16.58 -11.33
N ASN A 370 -27.00 -16.03 -10.13
CA ASN A 370 -26.32 -16.55 -8.94
C ASN A 370 -27.38 -17.01 -7.89
N PRO A 371 -26.97 -17.62 -6.75
CA PRO A 371 -27.91 -18.14 -5.77
C PRO A 371 -28.88 -17.10 -5.17
N THR A 372 -28.56 -15.81 -5.24
CA THR A 372 -29.33 -14.73 -4.60
C THR A 372 -30.04 -13.82 -5.59
N ILE A 373 -29.60 -13.73 -6.86
CA ILE A 373 -30.03 -12.73 -7.84
C ILE A 373 -29.96 -13.32 -9.27
N SER A 374 -30.90 -12.93 -10.13
CA SER A 374 -30.90 -13.25 -11.56
C SER A 374 -31.33 -12.06 -12.41
N GLY A 375 -30.72 -11.85 -13.58
CA GLY A 375 -31.14 -10.80 -14.52
C GLY A 375 -30.26 -10.69 -15.76
N GLY A 376 -30.50 -9.63 -16.55
CA GLY A 376 -29.67 -9.29 -17.71
C GLY A 376 -28.26 -8.91 -17.30
N HIS A 377 -27.27 -9.35 -18.05
CA HIS A 377 -25.86 -9.13 -17.75
C HIS A 377 -24.98 -9.09 -19.00
N ALA A 378 -23.78 -8.55 -18.88
CA ALA A 378 -22.80 -8.43 -19.95
C ALA A 378 -21.43 -8.91 -19.48
N TRP A 379 -20.73 -9.64 -20.36
CA TRP A 379 -19.38 -10.14 -20.18
C TRP A 379 -18.62 -10.02 -21.50
N VAL A 380 -17.37 -10.47 -21.54
CA VAL A 380 -16.52 -10.33 -22.72
C VAL A 380 -16.13 -11.70 -23.24
N ARG A 381 -16.17 -11.86 -24.56
CA ARG A 381 -15.59 -12.98 -25.30
C ARG A 381 -14.38 -12.50 -26.08
N LEU A 382 -13.26 -13.20 -25.91
CA LEU A 382 -12.01 -12.98 -26.64
C LEU A 382 -11.76 -14.16 -27.56
N THR A 383 -11.43 -13.89 -28.82
CA THR A 383 -10.98 -14.90 -29.78
C THR A 383 -9.46 -14.81 -29.91
N LEU A 384 -8.75 -15.60 -29.11
CA LEU A 384 -7.30 -15.71 -29.19
C LEU A 384 -6.93 -16.70 -30.30
N SER A 385 -5.66 -16.72 -30.71
CA SER A 385 -5.19 -17.54 -31.83
C SER A 385 -5.40 -19.05 -31.65
N ASN A 386 -5.44 -19.54 -30.41
CA ASN A 386 -5.56 -20.96 -30.08
C ASN A 386 -6.86 -21.33 -29.35
N ARG A 387 -7.63 -20.37 -28.84
CA ARG A 387 -8.85 -20.64 -28.07
C ARG A 387 -9.72 -19.40 -27.88
N THR A 388 -10.95 -19.65 -27.48
CA THR A 388 -11.85 -18.61 -26.97
C THR A 388 -11.68 -18.48 -25.46
N VAL A 389 -11.55 -17.25 -24.98
CA VAL A 389 -11.52 -16.93 -23.55
C VAL A 389 -12.75 -16.08 -23.21
N TYR A 390 -13.38 -16.37 -22.09
CA TYR A 390 -14.46 -15.56 -21.55
C TYR A 390 -14.04 -14.90 -20.25
N CYS A 391 -14.42 -13.65 -20.04
CA CYS A 391 -14.18 -12.95 -18.78
C CYS A 391 -15.32 -12.00 -18.41
N ASP A 392 -15.44 -11.72 -17.12
CA ASP A 392 -16.41 -10.79 -16.55
C ASP A 392 -15.69 -9.76 -15.67
N PRO A 393 -15.32 -8.60 -16.24
CA PRO A 393 -14.64 -7.55 -15.49
C PRO A 393 -15.53 -6.93 -14.41
N THR A 394 -16.86 -6.96 -14.57
CA THR A 394 -17.80 -6.40 -13.60
C THR A 394 -17.83 -7.19 -12.31
N TRP A 395 -17.90 -8.51 -12.42
CA TRP A 395 -17.82 -9.37 -11.24
C TRP A 395 -16.40 -9.48 -10.71
N GLY A 396 -15.39 -9.25 -11.55
CA GLY A 396 -14.00 -9.07 -11.14
C GLY A 396 -13.80 -7.98 -10.08
N MET A 397 -14.64 -6.93 -10.09
CA MET A 397 -14.60 -5.84 -9.10
C MET A 397 -14.90 -6.30 -7.67
N SER A 398 -15.43 -7.51 -7.50
CA SER A 398 -15.63 -8.11 -6.17
C SER A 398 -14.34 -8.64 -5.53
N GLY A 399 -13.21 -8.61 -6.24
CA GLY A 399 -11.95 -9.22 -5.80
C GLY A 399 -11.83 -10.71 -6.14
N GLN A 400 -12.88 -11.33 -6.69
CA GLN A 400 -12.81 -12.65 -7.31
C GLN A 400 -12.31 -12.57 -8.75
N ILE A 401 -11.81 -13.70 -9.25
CA ILE A 401 -11.31 -13.80 -10.62
C ILE A 401 -12.36 -14.47 -11.50
N PHE A 402 -12.88 -13.70 -12.45
CA PHE A 402 -13.79 -14.16 -13.50
C PHE A 402 -13.13 -14.01 -14.87
N PHE A 403 -12.06 -14.74 -15.10
CA PHE A 403 -11.30 -14.72 -16.35
C PHE A 403 -10.87 -16.14 -16.70
N ASP A 404 -11.27 -16.61 -17.88
CA ASP A 404 -10.98 -17.95 -18.41
C ASP A 404 -11.46 -19.11 -17.50
N ASN A 405 -12.41 -18.83 -16.62
CA ASN A 405 -12.93 -19.79 -15.63
C ASN A 405 -14.44 -19.68 -15.42
N LEU A 406 -15.17 -18.99 -16.32
CA LEU A 406 -16.62 -18.81 -16.17
C LEU A 406 -17.39 -20.13 -16.17
N GLU A 407 -16.88 -21.15 -16.88
CA GLU A 407 -17.50 -22.48 -16.89
C GLU A 407 -17.38 -23.20 -15.53
N ASP A 408 -16.33 -22.93 -14.76
CA ASP A 408 -16.22 -23.43 -13.39
C ASP A 408 -17.31 -22.83 -12.51
N TYR A 409 -17.61 -21.54 -12.67
CA TYR A 409 -18.70 -20.88 -11.95
C TYR A 409 -20.07 -21.41 -12.39
N ARG A 410 -20.22 -21.76 -13.66
CA ARG A 410 -21.42 -22.42 -14.19
C ARG A 410 -21.65 -23.79 -13.56
N SER A 411 -20.62 -24.63 -13.55
CA SER A 411 -20.70 -25.98 -12.98
C SER A 411 -21.05 -25.99 -11.49
N LYS A 412 -20.71 -24.92 -10.77
CA LYS A 412 -21.02 -24.71 -9.34
C LYS A 412 -22.42 -24.15 -9.10
N GLY A 413 -23.23 -23.92 -10.15
CA GLY A 413 -24.55 -23.28 -10.04
C GLY A 413 -24.49 -21.83 -9.57
N ALA A 414 -23.30 -21.22 -9.57
CA ALA A 414 -23.07 -19.84 -9.15
C ALA A 414 -23.29 -18.86 -10.30
N TYR A 415 -23.25 -19.35 -11.54
CA TYR A 415 -23.34 -18.53 -12.74
C TYR A 415 -23.91 -19.28 -13.96
N ASP A 416 -25.22 -19.21 -14.20
CA ASP A 416 -25.77 -19.68 -15.49
C ASP A 416 -25.85 -18.51 -16.48
N TRP A 417 -25.08 -18.58 -17.57
CA TRP A 417 -25.00 -17.54 -18.59
C TRP A 417 -25.46 -18.06 -19.96
N LYS A 418 -26.58 -17.54 -20.47
CA LYS A 418 -27.07 -17.91 -21.81
C LYS A 418 -26.87 -16.75 -22.78
N GLU A 419 -26.04 -16.97 -23.80
CA GLU A 419 -25.94 -16.05 -24.95
C GLU A 419 -27.30 -16.02 -25.65
N GLY A 420 -27.82 -14.81 -25.91
CA GLY A 420 -29.10 -14.65 -26.60
C GLY A 420 -29.78 -13.34 -26.26
N PRO A 421 -30.77 -12.92 -27.07
CA PRO A 421 -31.46 -11.67 -26.83
C PRO A 421 -32.21 -11.75 -25.49
N VAL A 422 -32.03 -10.74 -24.65
CA VAL A 422 -32.76 -10.56 -23.39
C VAL A 422 -34.20 -10.14 -23.75
N THR A 423 -34.98 -11.03 -24.37
CA THR A 423 -36.34 -10.69 -24.83
C THR A 423 -37.34 -10.82 -23.68
N GLY A 424 -37.69 -9.67 -23.12
CA GLY A 424 -38.78 -9.47 -22.17
C GLY A 424 -39.02 -7.97 -21.93
N GLY A 425 -39.22 -7.21 -23.02
CA GLY A 425 -39.36 -5.75 -23.02
C GLY A 425 -38.16 -5.05 -23.66
N LYS A 426 -38.38 -4.31 -24.75
CA LYS A 426 -37.35 -3.70 -25.65
C LYS A 426 -36.17 -3.02 -24.92
N PRO A 427 -34.97 -3.10 -25.51
CA PRO A 427 -34.27 -1.85 -25.80
C PRO A 427 -33.60 -1.82 -27.19
N PRO A 428 -33.80 -0.76 -27.99
CA PRO A 428 -32.80 -0.28 -28.92
C PRO A 428 -32.15 1.01 -28.39
N GLU A 429 -30.84 1.09 -28.57
CA GLU A 429 -29.91 2.20 -28.24
C GLU A 429 -29.77 2.56 -26.74
N SER A 430 -28.75 1.94 -26.15
CA SER A 430 -28.16 2.19 -24.83
C SER A 430 -28.89 1.58 -23.62
N LYS A 431 -28.22 0.57 -23.04
CA LYS A 431 -28.39 0.01 -21.69
C LYS A 431 -29.41 -1.13 -21.58
N ILE A 432 -28.86 -2.34 -21.46
CA ILE A 432 -29.53 -3.43 -20.75
C ILE A 432 -29.64 -2.99 -19.28
N PRO A 433 -30.79 -3.14 -18.62
CA PRO A 433 -30.87 -3.00 -17.17
C PRO A 433 -30.09 -4.16 -16.53
N CYS A 434 -28.78 -3.96 -16.38
CA CYS A 434 -27.91 -4.81 -15.59
C CYS A 434 -28.44 -4.87 -14.16
N PHE A 435 -28.53 -6.05 -13.56
CA PHE A 435 -28.99 -6.12 -12.18
C PHE A 435 -27.93 -5.59 -11.19
N ARG A 436 -28.38 -5.30 -9.97
CA ARG A 436 -27.51 -4.95 -8.86
C ARG A 436 -26.68 -6.19 -8.50
N ALA A 437 -25.40 -6.21 -8.86
CA ALA A 437 -24.47 -7.14 -8.22
C ALA A 437 -24.44 -6.74 -6.74
N SER A 438 -25.12 -7.51 -5.88
CA SER A 438 -25.07 -7.29 -4.44
C SER A 438 -23.71 -7.75 -3.96
N PHE A 439 -22.74 -6.83 -3.95
CA PHE A 439 -21.54 -6.96 -3.16
C PHE A 439 -21.92 -6.62 -1.71
N ASN A 440 -22.66 -7.53 -1.07
CA ASN A 440 -22.78 -7.48 0.37
C ASN A 440 -21.41 -7.86 0.91
N PHE A 441 -20.54 -6.85 1.12
CA PHE A 441 -19.40 -6.98 2.00
C PHE A 441 -20.00 -7.28 3.38
N ASN A 442 -20.20 -8.56 3.67
CA ASN A 442 -20.63 -9.02 4.97
C ASN A 442 -19.38 -8.90 5.86
N LEU A 443 -19.09 -7.67 6.27
CA LEU A 443 -17.94 -7.33 7.08
C LEU A 443 -18.21 -7.90 8.46
N GLY A 444 -17.72 -9.11 8.70
CA GLY A 444 -17.92 -9.82 9.94
C GLY A 444 -17.45 -8.95 11.10
N HIS A 445 -18.38 -8.54 11.96
CA HIS A 445 -18.04 -8.09 13.30
C HIS A 445 -17.60 -9.32 14.09
N GLU A 446 -16.30 -9.59 14.08
CA GLU A 446 -15.74 -10.70 14.84
C GLU A 446 -15.10 -10.17 16.13
N THR A 447 -15.40 -10.86 17.23
CA THR A 447 -14.66 -10.69 18.49
C THR A 447 -13.36 -11.47 18.36
N PHE A 448 -12.34 -10.85 17.80
CA PHE A 448 -11.03 -11.48 17.66
C PHE A 448 -10.41 -11.72 19.04
N ARG A 449 -10.16 -12.98 19.41
CA ARG A 449 -9.26 -13.32 20.53
C ARG A 449 -7.85 -13.40 19.98
N SER A 450 -6.99 -12.46 20.38
CA SER A 450 -5.59 -12.49 19.98
C SER A 450 -4.90 -13.77 20.49
N PRO A 451 -4.20 -14.55 19.65
CA PRO A 451 -3.34 -15.62 20.14
C PRO A 451 -2.08 -14.99 20.72
N VAL A 452 -2.12 -14.57 21.98
CA VAL A 452 -0.93 -14.13 22.71
C VAL A 452 -0.51 -15.23 23.68
N SER A 453 0.44 -16.06 23.25
CA SER A 453 1.61 -16.53 24.00
C SER A 453 2.12 -17.89 23.50
N ASN A 454 3.18 -17.86 22.68
CA ASN A 454 4.29 -18.81 22.84
C ASN A 454 5.56 -18.27 22.18
N PRO A 455 6.68 -18.07 22.89
CA PRO A 455 7.93 -17.58 22.32
C PRO A 455 8.75 -18.75 21.75
N SER A 456 8.22 -19.46 20.75
CA SER A 456 9.01 -20.37 19.91
C SER A 456 8.14 -20.91 18.78
N GLY A 457 8.23 -20.31 17.61
CA GLY A 457 7.52 -20.78 16.42
C GLY A 457 7.01 -19.63 15.58
N SER A 458 7.79 -19.26 14.57
CA SER A 458 7.34 -18.42 13.45
C SER A 458 5.93 -18.85 12.98
N PRO A 459 4.92 -17.95 12.98
CA PRO A 459 3.63 -18.26 12.38
C PRO A 459 3.85 -18.40 10.87
N ARG A 460 3.73 -19.62 10.37
CA ARG A 460 3.60 -19.85 8.93
C ARG A 460 2.26 -19.25 8.51
N LEU A 461 2.29 -18.39 7.49
CA LEU A 461 1.12 -18.06 6.68
C LEU A 461 0.25 -19.33 6.52
N PRO A 462 -1.07 -19.27 6.75
CA PRO A 462 -1.97 -20.25 6.15
C PRO A 462 -1.87 -20.09 4.63
N LEU A 463 -0.90 -20.83 4.12
CA LEU A 463 -0.67 -21.27 2.77
C LEU A 463 -1.80 -20.84 1.78
N LEU A 464 -1.42 -19.93 0.88
CA LEU A 464 -1.98 -19.62 -0.45
C LEU A 464 -2.05 -20.77 -1.51
N PRO A 465 -1.61 -22.05 -1.36
CA PRO A 465 -1.58 -23.02 -2.45
C PRO A 465 -2.95 -23.48 -2.97
N ALA A 466 -4.08 -23.05 -2.39
CA ALA A 466 -5.38 -23.41 -2.94
C ALA A 466 -5.63 -22.73 -4.31
N LEU A 467 -5.08 -21.54 -4.54
CA LEU A 467 -5.20 -20.82 -5.82
C LEU A 467 -4.11 -21.23 -6.84
N MET A 468 -2.91 -21.60 -6.39
CA MET A 468 -1.81 -21.99 -7.30
C MET A 468 -1.86 -23.45 -7.79
N LYS A 469 -2.64 -24.35 -7.15
CA LYS A 469 -2.71 -25.76 -7.55
C LYS A 469 -3.40 -26.05 -8.89
N ARG A 470 -4.00 -25.05 -9.55
CA ARG A 470 -4.70 -25.23 -10.84
C ARG A 470 -3.89 -24.84 -12.09
N VAL A 471 -2.70 -24.25 -11.94
CA VAL A 471 -1.90 -23.80 -13.09
C VAL A 471 -0.83 -24.82 -13.52
N SER A 472 -0.63 -25.92 -12.79
CA SER A 472 0.44 -26.90 -13.06
C SER A 472 -0.02 -28.27 -13.56
N ARG A 473 -1.16 -28.38 -14.26
CA ARG A 473 -1.49 -29.59 -15.02
C ARG A 473 -1.68 -29.27 -16.50
N GLN A 474 -0.58 -29.02 -17.17
CA GLN A 474 -0.41 -29.37 -18.57
C GLN A 474 1.07 -29.70 -18.81
N GLU A 475 1.30 -30.68 -19.68
CA GLU A 475 2.57 -31.33 -20.05
C GLU A 475 2.98 -32.46 -19.08
N ASP A 476 3.11 -33.73 -19.48
CA ASP A 476 3.49 -34.32 -20.78
C ASP A 476 3.16 -35.85 -20.78
N PRO A 477 3.36 -36.58 -21.90
CA PRO A 477 2.38 -36.97 -22.92
C PRO A 477 1.34 -38.04 -22.53
#